data_AF-A0A7I4XS98-F1
#
_entry.id   AF-A0A7I4XS98-F1
#
_cell.length_a   1.000
_cell.length_b   1.000
_cell.length_c   1.000
_cell.angle_alpha   90.00
_cell.angle_beta   90.00
_cell.angle_gamma   90.00
#
_symmetry.space_group_name_H-M   'P 1'
#
loop_
_entity.id
_entity.type
_entity.pdbx_description
1 polymer ?
#
loop_
_entity_poly.entity_id
_entity_poly.type
_entity_poly.pdbx_seq_one_letter_code
_entity_poly.pdbx_strand_id
1 'polypeptide(L)'
;MSQVSTDERSDTPDLNPERLEENHRNFAELLDRLDSSTAQIRLLRQLVELRIRALEIAQEAEEVASDYEDTSISTNRTHYESMIRSDAFGQCTICFEEEPYDPVGCIHCLQFIGCRRCVNRWYDVACRLHRDRQCPLCRHEWEEQPEVLDIFDLTLD
;
A
#
# COMPACT_ATOMS: atom_id res chain seq x y z
N MET A 1 -12.76 -80.13 22.15
CA MET A 1 -14.01 -79.49 21.64
C MET A 1 -14.39 -78.42 22.63
N SER A 2 -14.08 -77.18 22.30
CA SER A 2 -14.40 -75.99 23.09
C SER A 2 -15.89 -75.68 22.95
N GLN A 3 -16.56 -75.35 24.05
CA GLN A 3 -17.79 -74.58 23.99
C GLN A 3 -17.69 -73.39 24.94
N VAL A 4 -18.05 -72.26 24.35
CA VAL A 4 -17.76 -70.88 24.73
C VAL A 4 -18.82 -70.42 25.73
N SER A 5 -18.38 -69.90 26.87
CA SER A 5 -19.22 -69.14 27.79
C SER A 5 -19.33 -67.72 27.25
N THR A 6 -20.50 -67.35 26.72
CA THR A 6 -20.80 -65.98 26.31
C THR A 6 -21.21 -65.18 27.54
N ASP A 7 -20.23 -64.58 28.21
CA ASP A 7 -20.48 -63.45 29.11
C ASP A 7 -20.71 -62.20 28.25
N GLU A 8 -21.98 -61.86 28.01
CA GLU A 8 -22.36 -60.55 27.50
C GLU A 8 -22.17 -59.52 28.62
N ARG A 9 -20.93 -59.04 28.78
CA ARG A 9 -20.65 -57.82 29.54
C ARG A 9 -21.08 -56.64 28.70
N SER A 10 -22.29 -56.14 28.94
CA SER A 10 -22.72 -54.84 28.45
C SER A 10 -21.89 -53.76 29.15
N ASP A 11 -20.73 -53.44 28.59
CA ASP A 11 -19.96 -52.23 28.91
C ASP A 11 -20.78 -51.02 28.43
N THR A 12 -21.76 -50.62 29.23
CA THR A 12 -22.37 -49.29 29.10
C THR A 12 -21.33 -48.30 29.60
N PRO A 13 -20.91 -47.31 28.80
CA PRO A 13 -19.96 -46.31 29.26
C PRO A 13 -20.60 -45.58 30.43
N ASP A 14 -19.88 -45.48 31.55
CA ASP A 14 -20.26 -44.68 32.72
C ASP A 14 -20.25 -43.20 32.32
N LEU A 15 -21.33 -42.78 31.66
CA LEU A 15 -21.60 -41.41 31.27
C LEU A 15 -22.06 -40.69 32.52
N ASN A 16 -21.11 -40.10 33.26
CA ASN A 16 -21.45 -39.20 34.35
C ASN A 16 -22.33 -38.05 33.80
N PRO A 17 -23.64 -38.03 34.11
CA PRO A 17 -24.60 -37.16 33.46
C PRO A 17 -24.33 -35.67 33.76
N GLU A 18 -23.77 -35.35 34.92
CA GLU A 18 -23.42 -33.98 35.31
C GLU A 18 -22.31 -33.41 34.41
N ARG A 19 -21.32 -34.23 34.06
CA ARG A 19 -20.23 -33.82 33.15
C ARG A 19 -20.73 -33.63 31.72
N LEU A 20 -21.70 -34.43 31.29
CA LEU A 20 -22.32 -34.29 29.97
C LEU A 20 -23.14 -33.00 29.88
N GLU A 21 -23.92 -32.69 30.92
CA GLU A 21 -24.68 -31.43 31.01
C GLU A 21 -23.77 -30.20 31.08
N GLU A 22 -22.65 -30.26 31.81
CA GLU A 22 -21.65 -29.21 31.83
C GLU A 22 -21.01 -28.98 30.45
N ASN A 23 -20.64 -30.05 29.75
CA ASN A 23 -20.14 -29.94 28.38
C ASN A 23 -21.17 -29.30 27.44
N HIS A 24 -22.45 -29.71 27.52
CA HIS A 24 -23.51 -29.12 26.70
C HIS A 24 -23.67 -27.61 26.96
N ARG A 25 -23.58 -27.18 28.22
CA ARG A 25 -23.61 -25.75 28.57
C ARG A 25 -22.40 -24.99 27.99
N ASN A 26 -21.20 -25.55 28.13
CA ASN A 26 -19.97 -24.95 27.59
C ASN A 26 -20.03 -24.83 26.05
N PHE A 27 -20.57 -25.84 25.37
CA PHE A 27 -20.77 -25.79 23.92
C PHE A 27 -21.79 -24.74 23.50
N ALA A 28 -22.92 -24.62 24.23
CA ALA A 28 -23.91 -23.58 23.96
C ALA A 28 -23.30 -22.18 24.08
N GLU A 29 -22.53 -21.92 25.13
CA GLU A 29 -21.85 -20.62 25.32
C GLU A 29 -20.84 -20.31 24.21
N LEU A 30 -20.10 -21.32 23.74
CA LEU A 30 -19.17 -21.15 22.61
C LEU A 30 -19.90 -20.81 21.31
N LEU A 31 -21.05 -21.44 21.05
CA LEU A 31 -21.88 -21.14 19.88
C LEU A 31 -22.43 -19.70 19.94
N ASP A 32 -22.95 -19.27 21.09
CA ASP A 32 -23.44 -17.90 21.27
C ASP A 32 -22.34 -16.84 21.04
N ARG A 33 -21.12 -17.14 21.51
CA ARG A 33 -19.94 -16.28 21.26
C ARG A 33 -19.57 -16.23 19.79
N LEU A 34 -19.62 -17.37 19.10
CA LEU A 34 -19.31 -17.47 17.68
C LEU A 34 -20.35 -16.73 16.82
N ASP A 35 -21.63 -16.85 17.16
CA ASP A 35 -22.72 -16.12 16.51
C ASP A 35 -22.57 -14.61 16.71
N SER A 36 -22.26 -14.18 17.94
CA SER A 36 -21.99 -12.79 18.26
C SER A 36 -20.80 -12.24 17.47
N SER A 37 -19.68 -12.98 17.41
CA SER A 37 -18.51 -12.60 16.62
C SER A 37 -18.82 -12.55 15.12
N THR A 38 -19.62 -13.48 14.62
CA THR A 38 -20.02 -13.53 13.21
C THR A 38 -20.89 -12.32 12.84
N ALA A 39 -21.82 -11.92 13.72
CA ALA A 39 -22.61 -10.71 13.55
C ALA A 39 -21.74 -9.44 13.52
N GLN A 40 -20.75 -9.34 14.42
CA GLN A 40 -19.80 -8.22 14.43
C GLN A 40 -18.99 -8.14 13.13
N ILE A 41 -18.49 -9.26 12.62
CA ILE A 41 -17.74 -9.29 11.36
C ILE A 41 -18.61 -8.83 10.18
N ARG A 42 -19.89 -9.23 10.14
CA ARG A 42 -20.83 -8.77 9.11
C ARG A 42 -21.03 -7.25 9.15
N LEU A 43 -21.17 -6.68 10.35
CA LEU A 43 -21.29 -5.24 10.52
C LEU A 43 -20.02 -4.50 10.10
N LEU A 44 -18.85 -4.99 10.51
CA LEU A 44 -17.56 -4.41 10.12
C LEU A 44 -17.38 -4.41 8.60
N ARG A 45 -17.74 -5.51 7.94
CA ARG A 45 -17.72 -5.59 6.48
C ARG A 45 -18.59 -4.52 5.84
N GLN A 46 -19.83 -4.34 6.31
CA GLN A 46 -20.72 -3.30 5.80
C GLN A 46 -20.16 -1.89 6.02
N LEU A 47 -19.55 -1.63 7.18
CA LEU A 47 -18.92 -0.33 7.46
C LEU A 47 -17.74 -0.04 6.54
N VAL A 48 -16.91 -1.04 6.25
CA VAL A 48 -15.79 -0.91 5.30
C VAL A 48 -16.32 -0.63 3.90
N GLU A 49 -17.33 -1.36 3.44
CA GLU A 49 -17.94 -1.14 2.12
C GLU A 49 -18.53 0.28 2.00
N LEU A 50 -19.20 0.79 3.05
CA LEU A 50 -19.70 2.16 3.09
C LEU A 50 -18.58 3.20 3.09
N ARG A 51 -17.48 2.95 3.81
CA ARG A 51 -16.34 3.86 3.86
C ARG A 51 -15.66 3.98 2.50
N ILE A 52 -15.50 2.87 1.78
CA ILE A 52 -14.93 2.87 0.42
C ILE A 52 -15.80 3.73 -0.50
N ARG A 53 -17.12 3.50 -0.52
CA ARG A 53 -18.05 4.30 -1.34
C ARG A 53 -18.04 5.79 -0.99
N ALA A 54 -17.96 6.12 0.29
CA ALA A 54 -17.88 7.52 0.72
C ALA A 54 -16.59 8.20 0.22
N LEU A 55 -15.47 7.46 0.14
CA LEU A 55 -14.23 7.97 -0.43
C LEU A 55 -14.32 8.13 -1.95
N GLU A 56 -14.94 7.19 -2.66
CA GLU A 56 -15.19 7.31 -4.11
C GLU A 56 -16.01 8.57 -4.43
N ILE A 57 -17.13 8.79 -3.73
CA ILE A 57 -17.96 9.98 -3.91
C ILE A 57 -17.19 11.26 -3.57
N ALA A 58 -16.38 11.25 -2.50
CA ALA A 58 -15.59 12.42 -2.13
C ALA A 58 -14.52 12.75 -3.19
N GLN A 59 -13.89 11.73 -3.78
CA GLN A 59 -12.94 11.89 -4.87
C GLN A 59 -13.64 12.45 -6.13
N GLU A 60 -14.79 11.90 -6.51
CA GLU A 60 -15.57 12.41 -7.65
C GLU A 60 -16.02 13.86 -7.44
N ALA A 61 -16.42 14.23 -6.21
CA ALA A 61 -16.80 15.60 -5.89
C ALA A 61 -15.60 16.58 -5.95
N GLU A 62 -14.40 16.13 -5.58
CA GLU A 62 -13.17 16.91 -5.70
C GLU A 62 -12.75 17.10 -7.17
N GLU A 63 -12.95 16.07 -8.00
CA GLU A 63 -12.70 16.14 -9.46
C GLU A 63 -13.64 17.14 -10.15
N VAL A 64 -14.93 17.16 -9.81
CA VAL A 64 -15.91 18.12 -10.36
C VAL A 64 -15.71 19.54 -9.85
N ALA A 65 -15.17 19.72 -8.64
CA ALA A 65 -14.87 21.04 -8.08
C ALA A 65 -13.60 21.68 -8.67
N SER A 66 -12.69 20.89 -9.25
CA SER A 66 -11.42 21.41 -9.80
C SER A 66 -11.54 22.12 -11.15
N ASP A 67 -12.71 22.05 -11.81
CA ASP A 67 -12.95 22.66 -13.13
C ASP A 67 -13.27 24.18 -13.05
N TYR A 68 -13.23 24.81 -11.86
CA TYR A 68 -13.60 26.23 -11.67
C TYR A 68 -12.65 27.10 -10.84
N GLU A 69 -11.50 26.64 -10.37
CA GLU A 69 -10.51 27.51 -9.71
C GLU A 69 -9.10 27.39 -10.30
N ASP A 70 -8.93 28.06 -11.44
CA ASP A 70 -7.67 28.70 -11.81
C ASP A 70 -7.42 29.85 -10.81
N THR A 71 -6.60 29.62 -9.77
CA THR A 71 -5.57 30.54 -9.26
C THR A 71 -4.99 30.00 -7.93
N SER A 72 -3.71 29.62 -8.01
CA SER A 72 -2.71 29.58 -6.93
C SER A 72 -2.67 28.39 -5.93
N ILE A 73 -1.58 27.63 -6.06
CA ILE A 73 -0.85 26.85 -5.04
C ILE A 73 -1.51 25.52 -4.59
N SER A 74 -1.23 24.46 -5.36
CA SER A 74 -1.01 23.11 -4.82
C SER A 74 -0.23 22.26 -5.83
N THR A 75 1.07 22.54 -5.93
CA THR A 75 2.07 21.85 -6.74
C THR A 75 2.33 20.43 -6.22
N ASN A 76 1.42 19.46 -6.42
CA ASN A 76 1.79 18.04 -6.23
C ASN A 76 0.87 16.96 -6.84
N ARG A 77 -0.18 17.25 -7.63
CA ARG A 77 -1.09 16.19 -8.14
C ARG A 77 -1.36 16.13 -9.64
N THR A 78 -0.71 16.95 -10.48
CA THR A 78 -0.94 16.94 -11.94
C THR A 78 0.36 16.98 -12.76
N HIS A 79 1.27 16.02 -12.53
CA HIS A 79 2.36 15.77 -13.49
C HIS A 79 2.61 14.27 -13.73
N TYR A 80 1.53 13.51 -13.92
CA TYR A 80 1.59 12.10 -14.31
C TYR A 80 1.04 11.82 -15.72
N GLU A 81 0.71 12.86 -16.50
CA GLU A 81 0.12 12.69 -17.84
C GLU A 81 1.13 12.58 -18.99
N SER A 82 2.43 12.60 -18.72
CA SER A 82 3.43 12.38 -19.77
C SER A 82 4.62 11.56 -19.28
N MET A 83 4.34 10.32 -18.85
CA MET A 83 5.34 9.31 -18.56
C MET A 83 6.05 8.84 -19.86
N ILE A 84 6.99 9.63 -20.37
CA ILE A 84 7.73 9.35 -21.61
C ILE A 84 8.95 8.46 -21.34
N ARG A 85 9.22 7.53 -22.25
CA ARG A 85 10.52 6.86 -22.38
C ARG A 85 11.25 7.45 -23.57
N SER A 86 12.50 7.85 -23.37
CA SER A 86 13.30 8.45 -24.45
C SER A 86 14.78 8.25 -24.20
N ASP A 87 15.49 7.82 -25.23
CA ASP A 87 16.95 7.74 -25.30
C ASP A 87 17.61 9.06 -25.78
N ALA A 88 16.80 10.07 -26.15
CA ALA A 88 17.27 11.33 -26.73
C ALA A 88 18.18 12.14 -25.80
N PHE A 89 18.08 11.90 -24.49
CA PHE A 89 18.82 12.62 -23.44
C PHE A 89 20.01 11.83 -22.90
N GLY A 90 20.22 10.61 -23.41
CA GLY A 90 21.24 9.68 -22.95
C GLY A 90 20.78 8.76 -21.82
N GLN A 91 21.72 7.97 -21.31
CA GLN A 91 21.49 6.93 -20.33
C GLN A 91 21.31 7.49 -18.91
N CYS A 92 20.40 6.92 -18.12
CA CYS A 92 20.25 7.30 -16.72
C CYS A 92 21.54 7.05 -15.92
N THR A 93 22.05 8.08 -15.22
CA THR A 93 23.31 7.99 -14.46
C THR A 93 23.24 7.15 -13.18
N ILE A 94 22.03 6.70 -12.79
CA ILE A 94 21.77 5.95 -11.55
C ILE A 94 21.50 4.48 -11.84
N CYS A 95 20.57 4.17 -12.76
CA CYS A 95 20.23 2.78 -13.10
C CYS A 95 20.92 2.26 -14.36
N PHE A 96 21.58 3.14 -15.13
CA PHE A 96 22.25 2.78 -16.38
C PHE A 96 21.30 2.18 -17.43
N GLU A 97 20.02 2.55 -17.43
CA GLU A 97 19.10 2.22 -18.53
C GLU A 97 19.29 3.23 -19.66
N GLU A 98 19.48 2.74 -20.89
CA GLU A 98 19.71 3.54 -22.10
C GLU A 98 18.50 4.40 -22.48
N GLU A 99 17.29 3.94 -22.12
CA GLU A 99 16.04 4.65 -22.35
C GLU A 99 15.37 5.01 -21.01
N PRO A 100 15.79 6.13 -20.37
CA PRO A 100 15.21 6.62 -19.13
C PRO A 100 13.69 6.78 -19.20
N TYR A 101 13.02 6.32 -18.16
CA TYR A 101 11.59 6.54 -17.94
C TYR A 101 11.38 7.80 -17.12
N ASP A 102 10.57 8.72 -17.67
CA ASP A 102 10.32 10.03 -17.05
C ASP A 102 11.65 10.78 -16.76
N PRO A 103 12.40 11.14 -17.82
CA PRO A 103 13.71 11.75 -17.70
C PRO A 103 13.65 13.13 -17.05
N VAL A 104 14.48 13.33 -16.03
CA VAL A 104 14.60 14.58 -15.26
C VAL A 104 16.03 15.08 -15.20
N GLY A 105 16.18 16.38 -14.96
CA GLY A 105 17.47 16.98 -14.62
C GLY A 105 17.38 17.93 -13.44
N CYS A 106 18.54 18.34 -12.93
CA CYS A 106 18.64 19.20 -11.76
C CYS A 106 18.35 20.66 -12.12
N ILE A 107 17.56 21.37 -11.30
CA ILE A 107 17.28 22.80 -11.53
C ILE A 107 18.51 23.70 -11.31
N HIS A 108 19.52 23.20 -10.57
CA HIS A 108 20.69 24.00 -10.20
C HIS A 108 21.86 23.90 -11.16
N CYS A 109 22.13 22.68 -11.67
CA CYS A 109 23.18 22.51 -12.67
C CYS A 109 22.66 22.37 -14.09
N LEU A 110 21.33 22.30 -14.27
CA LEU A 110 20.67 22.13 -15.57
C LEU A 110 21.17 20.89 -16.34
N GLN A 111 21.73 19.92 -15.62
CA GLN A 111 22.21 18.67 -16.21
C GLN A 111 21.14 17.58 -16.06
N PHE A 112 21.00 16.80 -17.13
CA PHE A 112 20.24 15.56 -17.14
C PHE A 112 20.79 14.59 -16.08
N ILE A 113 19.94 14.11 -15.18
CA ILE A 113 20.32 13.13 -14.15
C ILE A 113 19.93 11.72 -14.61
N GLY A 114 18.67 11.53 -15.01
CA GLY A 114 18.12 10.19 -15.25
C GLY A 114 16.62 10.09 -14.99
N CYS A 115 16.15 8.89 -14.68
CA CYS A 115 14.74 8.64 -14.38
C CYS A 115 14.31 9.33 -13.08
N ARG A 116 13.12 9.94 -13.05
CA ARG A 116 12.55 10.53 -11.82
C ARG A 116 12.53 9.54 -10.65
N ARG A 117 12.12 8.30 -10.92
CA ARG A 117 12.11 7.22 -9.91
C ARG A 117 13.49 6.94 -9.31
N CYS A 118 14.55 7.03 -10.12
CA CYS A 118 15.91 6.81 -9.66
C CYS A 118 16.39 7.96 -8.78
N VAL A 119 16.07 9.20 -9.16
CA VAL A 119 16.37 10.39 -8.35
C VAL A 119 15.65 10.33 -7.00
N ASN A 120 14.36 9.99 -6.99
CA ASN A 120 13.60 9.85 -5.74
C ASN A 120 14.21 8.77 -4.83
N ARG A 121 14.58 7.62 -5.38
CA ARG A 121 15.24 6.56 -4.62
C ARG A 121 16.59 7.01 -4.05
N TRP A 122 17.37 7.77 -4.82
CA TRP A 122 18.65 8.34 -4.38
C TRP A 122 18.45 9.26 -3.16
N TYR A 123 17.47 10.16 -3.24
CA TYR A 123 17.07 11.05 -2.14
C TYR A 123 16.60 10.26 -0.91
N ASP A 124 15.72 9.29 -1.09
CA ASP A 124 15.18 8.48 0.00
C ASP A 124 16.27 7.74 0.77
N VAL A 125 17.27 7.20 0.07
CA VAL A 125 18.41 6.52 0.68
C VAL A 125 19.26 7.53 1.47
N ALA A 126 19.51 8.72 0.94
CA ALA A 126 20.23 9.77 1.67
C ALA A 126 19.50 10.15 2.97
N CYS A 127 18.18 10.30 2.93
CA CYS A 127 17.35 10.58 4.10
C CYS A 127 17.47 9.47 5.16
N ARG A 128 17.29 8.20 4.75
CA ARG A 128 17.33 7.05 5.67
C ARG A 128 18.72 6.84 6.30
N LEU A 129 19.78 7.22 5.60
CA LEU A 129 21.15 7.09 6.07
C LEU A 129 21.66 8.35 6.78
N HIS A 130 20.82 9.37 6.97
CA HIS A 130 21.18 10.68 7.53
C HIS A 130 22.43 11.26 6.85
N ARG A 131 22.46 11.19 5.52
CA ARG A 131 23.51 11.77 4.66
C ARG A 131 22.97 13.01 3.96
N ASP A 132 23.89 13.79 3.41
CA ASP A 132 23.55 14.97 2.62
C ASP A 132 22.66 14.58 1.43
N ARG A 133 21.50 15.22 1.35
CA ARG A 133 20.48 14.96 0.32
C ARG A 133 20.85 15.73 -0.93
N GLN A 134 21.87 15.26 -1.64
CA GLN A 134 22.50 16.05 -2.69
C GLN A 134 22.19 15.53 -4.10
N CYS A 135 22.17 16.46 -5.07
CA CYS A 135 22.20 16.13 -6.48
C CYS A 135 23.42 15.23 -6.80
N PRO A 136 23.23 14.09 -7.49
CA PRO A 136 24.32 13.16 -7.78
C PRO A 136 25.39 13.75 -8.71
N LEU A 137 25.07 14.83 -9.44
CA LEU A 137 25.99 15.46 -10.39
C LEU A 137 26.70 16.66 -9.80
N CYS A 138 25.95 17.68 -9.34
CA CYS A 138 26.52 18.95 -8.88
C CYS A 138 26.69 19.07 -7.37
N ARG A 139 26.22 18.08 -6.60
CA ARG A 139 26.25 18.07 -5.12
C ARG A 139 25.50 19.21 -4.44
N HIS A 140 24.65 19.94 -5.16
CA HIS A 140 23.70 20.87 -4.54
C HIS A 140 22.83 20.13 -3.53
N GLU A 141 22.66 20.69 -2.34
CA GLU A 141 21.85 20.11 -1.28
C GLU A 141 20.37 20.43 -1.50
N TRP A 142 19.54 19.40 -1.51
CA TRP A 142 18.09 19.51 -1.58
C TRP A 142 17.48 19.63 -0.18
N GLU A 143 16.50 20.52 -0.04
CA GLU A 143 15.86 20.79 1.26
C GLU A 143 14.86 19.69 1.65
N GLU A 144 13.66 19.72 1.06
CA GLU A 144 12.53 18.85 1.44
C GLU A 144 12.27 17.71 0.45
N GLN A 145 12.68 17.90 -0.82
CA GLN A 145 12.47 16.94 -1.90
C GLN A 145 13.51 17.15 -3.01
N PRO A 146 13.69 16.20 -3.95
CA PRO A 146 14.53 16.42 -5.11
C PRO A 146 14.07 17.64 -5.92
N GLU A 147 14.98 18.60 -6.09
CA GLU A 147 14.75 19.80 -6.87
C GLU A 147 15.13 19.54 -8.33
N VAL A 148 14.21 18.90 -9.04
CA VAL A 148 14.35 18.48 -10.44
C VAL A 148 13.20 18.97 -11.31
N LEU A 149 13.50 19.17 -12.59
CA LEU A 149 12.52 19.49 -13.65
C LEU A 149 12.46 18.35 -14.65
N ASP A 150 11.35 18.29 -15.38
CA ASP A 150 11.26 17.47 -16.58
C ASP A 150 12.31 17.91 -17.59
N ILE A 151 12.94 16.93 -18.25
CA ILE A 151 14.07 17.22 -19.14
C ILE A 151 13.66 18.13 -20.32
N PHE A 152 12.39 18.10 -20.73
CA PHE A 152 11.87 18.96 -21.78
C PHE A 152 11.89 20.43 -21.37
N ASP A 153 11.64 20.71 -20.09
CA ASP A 153 11.65 22.07 -19.54
C ASP A 153 13.08 22.62 -19.37
N LEU A 154 14.08 21.75 -19.27
CA LEU A 154 15.49 22.15 -19.22
C LEU A 154 16.04 22.62 -20.57
N THR A 155 15.37 22.30 -21.68
CA THR A 155 15.84 22.64 -23.04
C THR A 155 15.25 23.93 -23.60
N LEU A 156 14.48 24.69 -22.81
CA LEU A 156 13.75 25.88 -23.26
C LEU A 156 14.48 27.22 -23.10
N ASP A 157 15.76 27.24 -22.72
CA ASP A 157 16.60 28.45 -22.67
C ASP A 157 17.72 28.47 -23.73
#